data_AF-A0A930SE56-F1
#
_entry.id   AF-A0A930SE56-F1
#
_cell.length_a   1.000
_cell.length_b   1.000
_cell.length_c   1.000
_cell.angle_alpha   90.00
_cell.angle_beta   90.00
_cell.angle_gamma   90.00
#
_symmetry.space_group_name_H-M   'P 1'
#
loop_
_entity.id
_entity.type
_entity.pdbx_description
1 polymer ?
#
loop_
_entity_poly.entity_id
_entity_poly.type
_entity_poly.pdbx_seq_one_letter_code
_entity_poly.pdbx_strand_id
1 'polypeptide(L)'
;MSERVVVVNASKMNYDHALDFSVLSKDVQVYDDSTNEELIERIQGARVVVTKELPVGADLLSQFPDTVKLIVEAGTGYNNIDLNAAKERGITVCNIPAYSTERVAHTVIMMILNFASTMQKQISMLAKGD
;
A
#
# COMPACT_ATOMS: atom_id res chain seq x y z
N MET A 1 -10.03 24.28 -0.31
CA MET A 1 -8.58 24.02 -0.45
C MET A 1 -8.42 22.55 -0.78
N SER A 2 -7.58 22.19 -1.75
CA SER A 2 -7.25 20.77 -1.99
C SER A 2 -6.21 20.38 -0.95
N GLU A 3 -6.43 19.28 -0.25
CA GLU A 3 -5.47 18.79 0.74
C GLU A 3 -4.27 18.15 0.03
N ARG A 4 -3.04 18.40 0.52
CA ARG A 4 -1.83 17.78 -0.05
C ARG A 4 -1.79 16.29 0.31
N VAL A 5 -1.72 15.44 -0.71
CA VAL A 5 -1.69 13.97 -0.59
C VAL A 5 -0.35 13.46 -1.07
N VAL A 6 0.29 12.59 -0.30
CA VAL A 6 1.56 11.96 -0.68
C VAL A 6 1.41 10.44 -0.69
N VAL A 7 1.64 9.82 -1.84
CA VAL A 7 1.70 8.36 -2.00
C VAL A 7 3.17 7.95 -1.93
N VAL A 8 3.55 7.17 -0.92
CA VAL A 8 4.97 6.96 -0.59
C VAL A 8 5.60 5.71 -1.21
N ASN A 9 4.80 4.75 -1.68
CA ASN A 9 5.31 3.51 -2.28
C ASN A 9 4.35 2.90 -3.31
N ALA A 10 4.07 3.68 -4.36
CA ALA A 10 3.10 3.35 -5.41
C ALA A 10 3.44 2.07 -6.19
N SER A 11 4.70 1.66 -6.28
CA SER A 11 5.10 0.44 -7.00
C SER A 11 4.42 -0.83 -6.45
N LYS A 12 4.09 -0.86 -5.16
CA LYS A 12 3.38 -1.98 -4.53
C LYS A 12 1.90 -2.09 -4.91
N MET A 13 1.30 -1.01 -5.42
CA MET A 13 -0.12 -0.95 -5.78
C MET A 13 -0.35 -0.79 -7.28
N ASN A 14 0.56 -0.14 -8.00
CA ASN A 14 0.44 0.23 -9.41
C ASN A 14 1.34 -0.62 -10.34
N TYR A 15 1.28 -1.95 -10.18
CA TYR A 15 2.16 -2.88 -10.92
C TYR A 15 1.89 -2.93 -12.43
N ASP A 16 0.70 -2.52 -12.86
CA ASP A 16 0.26 -2.50 -14.27
C ASP A 16 0.20 -1.07 -14.85
N HIS A 17 0.62 -0.07 -14.07
CA HIS A 17 0.57 1.35 -14.41
C HIS A 17 -0.83 1.89 -14.77
N ALA A 18 -1.90 1.21 -14.34
CA ALA A 18 -3.27 1.59 -14.65
C ALA A 18 -3.95 2.47 -13.58
N LEU A 19 -3.32 2.67 -12.41
CA LEU A 19 -3.90 3.51 -11.36
C LEU A 19 -3.77 5.00 -11.69
N ASP A 20 -4.92 5.68 -11.65
CA ASP A 20 -4.98 7.14 -11.69
C ASP A 20 -4.98 7.72 -10.27
N PHE A 21 -3.84 8.25 -9.84
CA PHE A 21 -3.70 8.89 -8.52
C PHE A 21 -4.24 10.33 -8.48
N SER A 22 -4.49 10.97 -9.63
CA SER A 22 -4.98 12.35 -9.70
C SER A 22 -6.37 12.53 -9.09
N VAL A 23 -7.14 11.43 -8.98
CA VAL A 23 -8.45 11.39 -8.32
C VAL A 23 -8.37 11.64 -6.82
N LEU A 24 -7.21 11.44 -6.19
CA LEU A 24 -7.05 11.59 -4.74
C LEU A 24 -7.07 13.07 -4.31
N SER A 25 -6.43 13.94 -5.09
CA SER A 25 -6.35 15.38 -4.85
C SER A 25 -5.73 16.10 -6.05
N LYS A 26 -6.01 17.40 -6.17
CA LYS A 26 -5.30 18.28 -7.12
C LYS A 26 -3.82 18.50 -6.77
N ASP A 27 -3.44 18.29 -5.51
CA ASP A 27 -2.05 18.33 -5.03
C ASP A 27 -1.66 16.94 -4.51
N VAL A 28 -1.53 16.00 -5.45
CA VAL A 28 -1.06 14.64 -5.18
C VAL A 28 0.38 14.50 -5.67
N GLN A 29 1.25 13.96 -4.82
CA GLN A 29 2.62 13.61 -5.16
C GLN A 29 2.83 12.12 -4.95
N VAL A 30 3.38 11.44 -5.96
CA VAL A 30 3.47 9.98 -6.00
C VAL A 30 4.93 9.58 -6.13
N TYR A 31 5.35 8.66 -5.27
CA TYR A 31 6.67 8.06 -5.26
C TYR A 31 6.55 6.55 -5.38
N ASP A 32 7.38 5.92 -6.20
CA ASP A 32 7.33 4.48 -6.42
C ASP A 32 7.74 3.68 -5.18
N ASP A 33 8.73 4.17 -4.42
CA ASP A 33 9.17 3.59 -3.15
C ASP A 33 9.83 4.68 -2.28
N SER A 34 9.85 4.49 -0.96
CA SER A 34 10.48 5.42 0.00
C SER A 34 11.23 4.67 1.10
N THR A 35 12.45 5.10 1.42
CA THR A 35 13.04 4.80 2.73
C THR A 35 12.33 5.56 3.85
N ASN A 36 12.64 5.26 5.11
CA ASN A 36 12.09 6.00 6.25
C ASN A 36 12.51 7.48 6.21
N GLU A 37 13.76 7.77 5.87
CA GLU A 37 14.29 9.13 5.77
C GLU A 37 13.60 9.91 4.65
N GLU A 38 13.52 9.30 3.47
CA GLU A 38 12.83 9.89 2.31
C GLU A 38 11.35 10.14 2.61
N LEU A 39 10.69 9.21 3.31
CA LEU A 39 9.30 9.36 3.71
C LEU A 39 9.11 10.63 4.53
N ILE A 40 9.95 10.87 5.55
CA ILE A 40 9.85 12.06 6.41
C ILE A 40 10.05 13.35 5.61
N GLU A 41 10.98 13.36 4.65
CA GLU A 41 11.18 14.50 3.75
C GLU A 41 9.97 14.75 2.84
N ARG A 42 9.43 13.68 2.24
CA ARG A 42 8.36 13.76 1.23
C ARG A 42 7.01 14.17 1.80
N ILE A 43 6.71 13.79 3.06
CA ILE A 43 5.44 14.11 3.71
C ILE A 43 5.40 15.51 4.34
N GLN A 44 6.46 16.33 4.17
CA GLN A 44 6.44 17.71 4.64
C GLN A 44 5.30 18.50 3.99
N GLY A 45 4.49 19.15 4.84
CA GLY A 45 3.28 19.86 4.42
C GLY A 45 2.12 18.97 3.97
N ALA A 46 2.28 17.64 3.96
CA ALA A 46 1.22 16.72 3.61
C ALA A 46 0.13 16.69 4.69
N ARG A 47 -1.12 16.57 4.25
CA ARG A 47 -2.28 16.33 5.09
C ARG A 47 -2.58 14.84 5.20
N VAL A 48 -2.39 14.14 4.08
CA VAL A 48 -2.71 12.72 3.89
C VAL A 48 -1.49 11.98 3.38
N VAL A 49 -1.18 10.84 3.99
CA VAL A 49 -0.15 9.91 3.54
C VAL A 49 -0.84 8.62 3.10
N VAL A 50 -0.59 8.18 1.87
CA VAL A 50 -1.07 6.89 1.33
C VAL A 50 0.11 5.95 1.25
N THR A 51 -0.02 4.78 1.85
CA THR A 51 1.04 3.77 1.93
C THR A 51 0.49 2.36 1.71
N LYS A 52 1.36 1.43 1.32
CA LYS A 52 1.05 0.02 1.18
C LYS A 52 2.06 -0.83 1.94
N GLU A 53 1.63 -1.56 2.97
CA GLU A 53 2.45 -2.54 3.68
C GLU A 53 3.81 -1.98 4.17
N LEU A 54 3.90 -0.66 4.39
CA LEU A 54 5.11 -0.04 4.93
C LEU A 54 5.01 -0.10 6.46
N PRO A 55 6.05 -0.57 7.18
CA PRO A 55 6.07 -0.50 8.63
C PRO A 55 6.06 0.97 9.11
N VAL A 56 5.01 1.38 9.81
CA VAL A 56 4.84 2.72 10.38
C VAL A 56 4.65 2.58 11.88
N GLY A 57 5.75 2.28 12.57
CA GLY A 57 5.80 2.12 14.03
C GLY A 57 5.87 3.47 14.77
N ALA A 58 5.81 3.42 16.11
CA ALA A 58 5.83 4.60 16.98
C ALA A 58 7.01 5.55 16.72
N ASP A 59 8.23 5.01 16.55
CA ASP A 59 9.44 5.82 16.34
C ASP A 59 9.38 6.62 15.03
N LEU A 60 8.85 6.02 13.97
CA LEU A 60 8.69 6.70 12.68
C LEU A 60 7.54 7.71 12.76
N LEU A 61 6.41 7.32 13.37
CA LEU A 61 5.29 8.21 13.60
C LEU A 61 5.68 9.42 14.43
N SER A 62 6.60 9.31 15.39
CA SER A 62 7.06 10.45 16.19
C SER A 62 7.71 11.56 15.35
N GLN A 63 8.24 11.23 14.17
CA GLN A 63 8.94 12.14 13.27
C GLN A 63 8.03 12.76 12.20
N PHE A 64 6.79 12.27 12.04
CA PHE A 64 5.85 12.82 11.06
C PHE A 64 5.51 14.28 11.40
N PRO A 65 5.40 15.18 10.41
CA PRO A 65 5.02 16.57 10.67
C PRO A 65 3.57 16.65 11.17
N ASP A 66 3.27 17.65 12.01
CA ASP A 66 1.93 17.85 12.60
C ASP A 66 0.84 18.12 11.56
N THR A 67 1.21 18.46 10.32
CA THR A 67 0.28 18.66 9.21
C THR A 67 -0.43 17.37 8.82
N VAL A 68 0.22 16.21 8.99
CA VAL A 68 -0.36 14.91 8.66
C VAL A 68 -1.46 14.59 9.65
N LYS A 69 -2.69 14.42 9.15
CA LYS A 69 -3.87 14.06 9.96
C LYS A 69 -4.51 12.75 9.54
N LEU A 70 -4.09 12.17 8.41
CA LEU A 70 -4.63 10.92 7.89
C LEU A 70 -3.52 10.06 7.28
N ILE A 71 -3.50 8.79 7.65
CA ILE A 71 -2.76 7.72 6.97
C ILE A 71 -3.79 6.79 6.32
N VAL A 72 -3.60 6.49 5.04
CA VAL A 72 -4.40 5.53 4.29
C VAL A 72 -3.52 4.34 3.95
N GLU A 73 -3.84 3.18 4.52
CA GLU A 73 -3.29 1.90 4.11
C GLU A 73 -4.06 1.42 2.87
N ALA A 74 -3.38 1.28 1.74
CA ALA A 74 -3.92 0.76 0.49
C ALA A 74 -4.12 -0.77 0.54
N GLY A 75 -4.76 -1.26 1.60
CA GLY A 75 -4.96 -2.66 1.91
C GLY A 75 -6.01 -2.85 2.99
N THR A 76 -6.42 -4.10 3.21
CA THR A 76 -7.38 -4.44 4.27
C THR A 76 -6.68 -4.63 5.62
N GLY A 77 -5.52 -5.29 5.64
CA GLY A 77 -4.69 -5.41 6.84
C GLY A 77 -3.91 -4.14 7.11
N TYR A 78 -3.77 -3.78 8.38
CA TYR A 78 -3.09 -2.56 8.86
C TYR A 78 -2.21 -2.84 10.07
N ASN A 79 -1.80 -4.10 10.28
CA ASN A 79 -0.96 -4.54 11.40
C ASN A 79 0.47 -3.99 11.35
N ASN A 80 0.84 -3.35 10.25
CA ASN A 80 2.10 -2.64 10.03
C ASN A 80 2.09 -1.20 10.59
N ILE A 81 0.95 -0.68 11.03
CA ILE A 81 0.81 0.70 11.55
C ILE A 81 0.52 0.64 13.05
N ASP A 82 1.29 1.38 13.86
CA ASP A 82 1.00 1.54 15.29
C ASP A 82 -0.19 2.47 15.50
N LEU A 83 -1.37 1.88 15.69
CA LEU A 83 -2.62 2.62 15.86
C LEU A 83 -2.67 3.43 17.15
N ASN A 84 -1.98 2.99 18.21
CA ASN A 84 -1.97 3.71 19.47
C ASN A 84 -1.14 4.99 19.34
N ALA A 85 0.07 4.87 18.80
CA ALA A 85 0.92 6.02 18.52
C ALA A 85 0.27 6.99 17.52
N ALA A 86 -0.38 6.49 16.47
CA ALA A 86 -1.11 7.33 15.53
C ALA A 86 -2.25 8.10 16.23
N LYS A 87 -3.03 7.43 17.08
CA LYS A 87 -4.12 8.05 17.84
C LYS A 87 -3.62 9.10 18.83
N GLU A 88 -2.54 8.84 19.55
CA GLU A 88 -1.92 9.80 20.48
C GLU A 88 -1.48 11.08 19.78
N ARG A 89 -1.03 10.98 18.53
CA ARG A 89 -0.67 12.13 17.68
C ARG A 89 -1.87 12.77 16.95
N GLY A 90 -3.08 12.25 17.15
CA GLY A 90 -4.29 12.73 16.47
C GLY A 90 -4.31 12.44 14.97
N ILE A 91 -3.64 11.38 14.53
CA ILE A 91 -3.61 10.90 13.16
C ILE A 91 -4.66 9.80 13.01
N THR A 92 -5.60 10.00 12.09
CA THR A 92 -6.57 8.95 11.73
C THR A 92 -5.91 7.93 10.82
N VAL A 93 -6.20 6.65 11.00
CA VAL A 93 -5.76 5.58 10.11
C VAL A 93 -6.99 4.96 9.44
N CYS A 94 -6.99 4.92 8.11
CA CYS A 94 -8.02 4.29 7.30
C CYS A 94 -7.41 3.14 6.48
N ASN A 95 -8.20 2.08 6.28
CA ASN A 95 -7.86 0.96 5.41
C ASN A 95 -8.90 0.82 4.28
N ILE A 96 -8.69 -0.12 3.37
CA ILE A 96 -9.64 -0.46 2.30
C ILE A 96 -10.24 -1.85 2.59
N PRO A 97 -11.45 -1.95 3.14
CA PRO A 97 -12.11 -3.23 3.36
C PRO A 97 -12.64 -3.82 2.04
N ALA A 98 -12.77 -5.15 2.00
CA ALA A 98 -13.50 -5.93 0.98
C ALA A 98 -13.07 -5.82 -0.50
N TYR A 99 -12.09 -4.99 -0.87
CA TYR A 99 -11.64 -4.86 -2.28
C TYR A 99 -11.10 -6.16 -2.89
N SER A 100 -10.64 -7.09 -2.06
CA SER A 100 -9.96 -8.31 -2.48
C SER A 100 -10.77 -9.58 -2.30
N THR A 101 -12.03 -9.52 -1.81
CA THR A 101 -12.82 -10.72 -1.47
C THR A 101 -12.91 -11.72 -2.63
N GLU A 102 -13.37 -11.30 -3.80
CA GLU A 102 -13.47 -12.17 -4.97
C GLU A 102 -12.08 -12.57 -5.50
N ARG A 103 -11.14 -11.62 -5.54
CA ARG A 103 -9.79 -11.88 -6.03
C ARG A 103 -9.08 -12.95 -5.21
N VAL A 104 -9.24 -12.91 -3.88
CA VAL A 104 -8.70 -13.90 -2.95
C VAL A 104 -9.36 -15.26 -3.19
N ALA A 105 -10.68 -15.32 -3.32
CA ALA A 105 -11.38 -16.57 -3.63
C ALA A 105 -10.90 -17.20 -4.95
N HIS A 106 -10.75 -16.39 -6.01
CA HIS A 106 -10.18 -16.85 -7.28
C HIS A 106 -8.75 -17.36 -7.13
N THR A 107 -7.89 -16.67 -6.37
CA THR A 107 -6.52 -17.14 -6.10
C THR A 107 -6.53 -18.50 -5.41
N VAL A 108 -7.40 -18.70 -4.41
CA VAL A 108 -7.50 -19.99 -3.70
C VAL A 108 -7.87 -21.12 -4.66
N ILE A 109 -8.89 -20.92 -5.50
CA ILE A 109 -9.31 -21.91 -6.50
C ILE A 109 -8.16 -22.22 -7.48
N MET A 110 -7.48 -21.19 -7.99
CA MET A 110 -6.32 -21.36 -8.87
C MET A 110 -5.21 -22.16 -8.20
N MET A 111 -4.87 -21.86 -6.95
CA MET A 111 -3.83 -22.59 -6.20
C MET A 111 -4.22 -24.06 -5.98
N ILE A 112 -5.48 -24.34 -5.65
CA ILE A 112 -5.99 -25.71 -5.50
C ILE A 112 -5.80 -26.50 -6.80
N LEU A 113 -6.24 -25.97 -7.94
CA LEU A 113 -6.10 -26.63 -9.25
C LEU A 113 -4.62 -26.82 -9.64
N ASN A 114 -3.80 -25.82 -9.33
CA ASN A 114 -2.37 -25.85 -9.62
C ASN A 114 -1.61 -26.91 -8.82
N PHE A 115 -2.01 -27.17 -7.57
CA PHE A 115 -1.41 -28.20 -6.72
C PHE A 115 -2.01 -29.59 -6.92
N ALA A 116 -3.29 -29.69 -7.28
CA ALA A 116 -3.96 -30.95 -7.58
C ALA A 116 -3.51 -31.57 -8.92
N SER A 117 -2.77 -30.82 -9.72
CA SER A 117 -2.26 -31.25 -11.03
C SER A 117 -0.75 -31.02 -11.15
N THR A 118 -0.12 -31.62 -12.15
CA THR A 118 1.30 -31.39 -12.46
C THR A 118 1.53 -30.14 -13.31
N MET A 119 0.56 -29.20 -13.32
CA MET A 119 0.50 -28.06 -14.23
C MET A 119 1.77 -27.21 -14.22
N GLN A 120 2.31 -26.84 -13.04
CA GLN A 120 3.58 -26.09 -12.96
C GLN A 120 4.76 -26.84 -13.61
N LYS A 121 4.83 -28.15 -13.40
CA LYS A 121 5.89 -28.99 -13.97
C LYS A 121 5.78 -29.04 -15.49
N GLN A 122 4.58 -29.25 -16.02
CA GLN A 122 4.32 -29.27 -17.46
C GLN A 122 4.63 -27.91 -18.11
N ILE A 123 4.20 -26.80 -17.50
CA ILE A 123 4.53 -25.44 -17.96
C ILE A 123 6.06 -25.25 -18.01
N SER A 124 6.77 -25.70 -16.98
CA SER A 124 8.23 -25.59 -16.93
C SER A 124 8.95 -26.43 -18.00
N MET A 125 8.46 -27.64 -18.29
CA MET A 125 8.99 -28.50 -19.36
C MET A 125 8.80 -27.87 -20.73
N LEU A 126 7.59 -27.39 -21.04
CA LEU A 126 7.28 -26.71 -22.30
C LEU A 126 8.14 -25.45 -22.49
N ALA A 127 8.36 -24.66 -21.44
CA ALA A 127 9.22 -23.48 -21.49
C ALA A 127 10.69 -23.80 -21.79
N LYS A 128 11.14 -25.03 -21.50
CA LYS A 128 12.49 -25.53 -21.82
C LYS A 128 12.57 -26.22 -23.19
N GLY A 129 11.43 -26.47 -23.83
CA GLY A 129 11.34 -27.21 -25.09
C GLY A 129 11.45 -28.73 -24.93
N ASP A 130 11.16 -29.27 -23.75
CA ASP A 130 11.08 -30.72 -23.47
C ASP A 130 9.78 -31.34 -24.01
#